data_AF-A0A4P9VFU6-F1
#
_entry.id   AF-A0A4P9VFU6-F1
#
_cell.length_a   1.000
_cell.length_b   1.000
_cell.length_c   1.000
_cell.angle_alpha   90.00
_cell.angle_beta   90.00
_cell.angle_gamma   90.00
#
_symmetry.space_group_name_H-M   'P 1'
#
loop_
_entity.id
_entity.type
_entity.pdbx_description
1 polymer ?
#
loop_
_entity_poly.entity_id
_entity_poly.type
_entity_poly.pdbx_seq_one_letter_code
_entity_poly.pdbx_strand_id
1 'polypeptide(L)'
;MQPDFMTRLIELRILCGFPLPVTSGYRCANHPEEKKKTTPGAHSLGCAVDIACQGEQALIVLKHALTLGFAGIGIKQKRWQSFYSFGYGPKTATRPRPWIWSY
;
A
#
# COMPACT_ATOMS: atom_id res chain seq x y z
N MET A 1 4.33 -12.75 1.08
CA MET A 1 4.32 -11.41 1.73
C MET A 1 5.44 -11.38 2.75
N GLN A 2 6.11 -10.26 2.98
CA GLN A 2 7.11 -10.18 4.04
C GLN A 2 6.47 -10.20 5.43
N PRO A 3 6.99 -10.99 6.40
CA PRO A 3 6.43 -11.08 7.76
C PRO A 3 6.36 -9.72 8.49
N ASP A 4 7.40 -8.91 8.40
CA ASP A 4 7.45 -7.58 9.04
C ASP A 4 6.40 -6.63 8.47
N PHE A 5 6.13 -6.73 7.16
CA PHE A 5 5.09 -5.96 6.52
C PHE A 5 3.70 -6.40 7.00
N MET A 6 3.47 -7.71 7.12
CA MET A 6 2.21 -8.25 7.67
C MET A 6 1.97 -7.79 9.11
N THR A 7 3.01 -7.77 9.94
CA THR A 7 2.91 -7.28 11.34
C THR A 7 2.42 -5.84 11.38
N ARG A 8 3.01 -4.95 10.56
CA ARG A 8 2.56 -3.55 10.46
C ARG A 8 1.16 -3.40 9.87
N LEU A 9 0.75 -4.26 8.95
CA LEU A 9 -0.62 -4.23 8.41
C LEU A 9 -1.67 -4.61 9.47
N ILE A 10 -1.34 -5.56 10.34
CA ILE A 10 -2.20 -5.94 11.46
C ILE A 10 -2.31 -4.75 12.43
N GLU A 11 -1.18 -4.12 12.77
CA GLU A 11 -1.16 -2.94 13.64
C GLU A 11 -1.97 -1.77 13.03
N LEU A 12 -1.84 -1.52 11.73
CA LEU A 12 -2.62 -0.52 11.01
C LEU A 12 -4.13 -0.78 11.14
N ARG A 13 -4.56 -2.04 10.94
CA ARG A 13 -5.97 -2.44 11.08
C ARG A 13 -6.48 -2.21 12.50
N ILE A 14 -5.68 -2.56 13.52
CA ILE A 14 -6.02 -2.35 14.93
C ILE A 14 -6.21 -0.86 15.22
N LEU A 15 -5.27 -0.01 14.79
CA LEU A 15 -5.33 1.44 15.00
C LEU A 15 -6.51 2.11 14.29
N CYS A 16 -6.84 1.65 13.08
CA CYS A 16 -7.98 2.22 12.34
C CYS A 16 -9.33 1.90 13.00
N GLY A 17 -9.46 0.77 13.71
CA GLY A 17 -10.70 0.40 14.39
C GLY A 17 -11.85 0.00 13.46
N PHE A 18 -11.58 -0.21 12.15
CA PHE A 18 -12.56 -0.68 11.17
C PHE A 18 -11.94 -1.69 10.18
N PRO A 19 -12.75 -2.47 9.44
CA PRO A 19 -12.23 -3.39 8.44
C PRO A 19 -11.44 -2.67 7.35
N LEU A 20 -10.31 -3.25 6.92
CA LEU A 20 -9.52 -2.77 5.79
C LEU A 20 -9.61 -3.79 4.63
N PRO A 21 -10.59 -3.68 3.72
CA PRO A 21 -10.75 -4.61 2.60
C PRO A 21 -9.55 -4.57 1.67
N VAL A 22 -8.81 -5.68 1.59
CA VAL A 22 -7.65 -5.83 0.71
C VAL A 22 -8.13 -6.21 -0.68
N THR A 23 -7.78 -5.40 -1.69
CA THR A 23 -8.12 -5.67 -3.09
C THR A 23 -6.93 -6.19 -3.89
N SER A 24 -5.70 -6.00 -3.38
CA SER A 24 -4.51 -6.60 -3.96
C SER A 24 -3.40 -6.72 -2.91
N GLY A 25 -2.58 -7.77 -3.00
CA GLY A 25 -1.46 -8.02 -2.10
C GLY A 25 -0.21 -8.39 -2.89
N TYR A 26 0.47 -9.48 -2.53
CA TYR A 26 1.61 -9.97 -3.31
C TYR A 26 1.24 -10.27 -4.78
N ARG A 27 2.12 -9.92 -5.72
CA ARG A 27 1.97 -10.20 -7.16
C ARG A 27 3.22 -10.91 -7.68
N CYS A 28 3.07 -12.12 -8.25
CA CYS A 28 4.20 -12.83 -8.86
C CYS A 28 4.61 -12.23 -10.22
N ALA A 29 5.75 -12.65 -10.78
CA ALA A 29 6.23 -12.18 -12.08
C ALA A 29 5.24 -12.41 -13.24
N ASN A 30 4.42 -13.45 -13.15
CA ASN A 30 3.39 -13.78 -14.15
C ASN A 30 2.08 -13.00 -13.96
N HIS A 31 1.94 -12.22 -12.88
CA HIS A 31 0.75 -11.42 -12.63
C HIS A 31 0.58 -10.38 -13.75
N PRO A 32 -0.64 -10.16 -14.31
CA PRO A 32 -0.83 -9.29 -15.48
C PRO A 32 -0.23 -7.89 -15.33
N GLU A 33 -0.38 -7.29 -14.16
CA GLU A 33 0.14 -5.94 -13.86
C GLU A 33 1.65 -5.89 -13.61
N GLU A 34 2.29 -7.00 -13.24
CA GLU A 34 3.75 -7.05 -13.08
C GLU A 34 4.42 -7.47 -14.39
N LYS A 35 3.80 -8.37 -15.17
CA LYS A 35 4.29 -8.83 -16.48
C LYS A 35 4.49 -7.69 -17.50
N LYS A 36 3.68 -6.63 -17.39
CA LYS A 36 3.77 -5.44 -18.25
C LYS A 36 4.90 -4.47 -17.84
N LYS A 37 5.51 -4.66 -16.67
CA LYS A 37 6.52 -3.73 -16.13
C LYS A 37 7.93 -4.22 -16.43
N THR A 38 8.77 -3.31 -16.91
CA THR A 38 10.22 -3.56 -17.06
C THR A 38 10.90 -3.78 -15.70
N THR A 39 10.40 -3.12 -14.65
CA THR A 39 10.90 -3.26 -13.28
C THR A 39 9.75 -3.63 -12.35
N PRO A 40 9.78 -4.82 -11.72
CA PRO A 40 8.75 -5.26 -10.79
C PRO A 40 8.57 -4.27 -9.61
N GLY A 41 7.31 -4.05 -9.24
CA GLY A 41 6.91 -3.11 -8.19
C GLY A 41 6.95 -3.69 -6.78
N ALA A 42 6.58 -2.89 -5.78
CA ALA A 42 6.61 -3.31 -4.37
C ALA A 42 5.70 -4.52 -4.03
N HIS A 43 4.63 -4.73 -4.80
CA HIS A 43 3.79 -5.94 -4.69
C HIS A 43 4.58 -7.22 -4.99
N SER A 44 5.54 -7.18 -5.92
CA SER A 44 6.39 -8.32 -6.27
C SER A 44 7.39 -8.69 -5.18
N LEU A 45 7.67 -7.77 -4.27
CA LEU A 45 8.54 -7.98 -3.12
C LEU A 45 7.77 -8.42 -1.87
N GLY A 46 6.44 -8.44 -1.94
CA GLY A 46 5.59 -8.72 -0.78
C GLY A 46 5.64 -7.61 0.27
N CYS A 47 5.92 -6.38 -0.15
CA CYS A 47 6.01 -5.19 0.71
C CYS A 47 4.93 -4.15 0.37
N ALA A 48 3.86 -4.56 -0.33
CA ALA A 48 2.75 -3.69 -0.67
C ALA A 48 1.39 -4.36 -0.63
N VAL A 49 0.36 -3.55 -0.37
CA VAL A 49 -1.05 -3.94 -0.32
C VAL A 49 -1.91 -2.78 -0.84
N ASP A 50 -2.96 -3.12 -1.58
CA ASP A 50 -4.00 -2.20 -2.01
C ASP A 50 -5.22 -2.39 -1.10
N ILE A 51 -5.68 -1.31 -0.47
CA ILE A 51 -6.81 -1.27 0.46
C ILE A 51 -7.92 -0.39 -0.13
N ALA A 52 -9.14 -0.93 -0.21
CA ALA A 52 -10.31 -0.17 -0.60
C ALA A 52 -10.85 0.61 0.61
N CYS A 53 -10.75 1.94 0.58
CA CYS A 53 -11.29 2.84 1.60
C CYS A 53 -11.45 4.25 1.02
N GLN A 54 -12.43 5.01 1.51
CA GLN A 54 -12.78 6.33 0.97
C GLN A 54 -13.12 7.35 2.06
N GLY A 55 -13.17 8.63 1.69
CA GLY A 55 -13.59 9.71 2.58
C GLY A 55 -12.82 9.76 3.90
N GLU A 56 -13.55 9.76 5.02
CA GLU A 56 -12.97 9.81 6.36
C GLU A 56 -12.07 8.60 6.68
N GLN A 57 -12.50 7.39 6.31
CA GLN A 57 -11.69 6.18 6.54
C GLN A 57 -10.34 6.28 5.84
N ALA A 58 -10.33 6.78 4.60
CA ALA A 58 -9.12 7.00 3.83
C ALA A 58 -8.14 7.96 4.52
N LEU A 59 -8.64 9.05 5.14
CA LEU A 59 -7.82 9.96 5.95
C LEU A 59 -7.27 9.30 7.21
N ILE A 60 -8.09 8.50 7.91
CA ILE A 60 -7.67 7.76 9.11
C ILE A 60 -6.58 6.75 8.77
N VAL A 61 -6.75 5.97 7.69
CA VAL A 61 -5.73 5.00 7.24
C VAL A 61 -4.45 5.74 6.87
N LEU A 62 -4.53 6.84 6.12
CA LEU A 62 -3.34 7.63 5.76
C LEU A 62 -2.58 8.12 7.00
N LYS A 63 -3.30 8.67 7.99
CA LYS A 63 -2.70 9.14 9.24
C LYS A 63 -1.96 8.01 9.97
N HIS A 64 -2.62 6.88 10.21
CA HIS A 64 -2.00 5.76 10.93
C HIS A 64 -0.89 5.08 10.12
N ALA A 65 -1.01 5.00 8.79
CA ALA A 65 0.05 4.46 7.96
C ALA A 65 1.32 5.32 8.03
N LEU A 66 1.19 6.65 8.05
CA LEU A 66 2.33 7.55 8.23
C LEU A 66 2.97 7.36 9.62
N THR A 67 2.17 7.20 10.69
CA THR A 67 2.72 6.97 12.04
C THR A 67 3.43 5.62 12.17
N LEU A 68 3.00 4.60 11.43
CA LEU A 68 3.61 3.26 11.42
C LEU A 68 4.81 3.13 10.47
N GLY A 69 5.22 4.22 9.82
CA GLY A 69 6.41 4.23 8.97
C GLY A 69 6.20 3.59 7.60
N PHE A 70 4.96 3.50 7.10
CA PHE A 70 4.73 3.16 5.69
C PHE A 70 5.28 4.29 4.81
N ALA A 71 6.42 4.02 4.18
CA ALA A 71 7.23 5.05 3.54
C ALA A 71 6.83 5.36 2.09
N GLY A 72 5.84 4.66 1.53
CA GLY A 72 5.11 5.37 0.51
C GLY A 72 3.79 4.78 0.11
N ILE A 73 2.97 5.73 -0.31
CA ILE A 73 1.54 5.66 -0.25
C ILE A 73 1.03 6.15 -1.60
N GLY A 74 0.49 5.23 -2.38
CA GLY A 74 -0.26 5.53 -3.59
C GLY A 74 -1.71 5.81 -3.23
N ILE A 75 -2.26 6.92 -3.70
CA ILE A 75 -3.65 7.32 -3.46
C ILE A 75 -4.38 7.38 -4.80
N LYS A 76 -5.35 6.49 -4.98
CA LYS A 76 -6.26 6.52 -6.13
C LYS A 76 -7.66 6.77 -5.63
N GLN A 77 -8.09 8.03 -5.62
CA GLN A 77 -9.49 8.39 -5.33
C GLN A 77 -10.15 8.89 -6.60
N LYS A 78 -11.03 8.06 -7.20
CA LYS A 78 -11.86 8.44 -8.35
C LYS A 78 -13.32 8.31 -7.96
N ARG A 79 -13.97 9.43 -7.65
CA ARG A 79 -15.39 9.49 -7.20
C ARG A 79 -15.66 8.40 -6.13
N TRP A 80 -16.67 7.54 -6.33
CA TRP A 80 -17.13 6.50 -5.40
C TRP A 80 -16.18 5.29 -5.20
N GLN A 81 -14.97 5.32 -5.77
CA GLN A 81 -13.99 4.24 -5.60
C GLN A 81 -12.64 4.86 -5.21
N SER A 82 -12.12 4.42 -4.06
CA SER A 82 -10.85 4.90 -3.53
C SER A 82 -9.98 3.74 -3.08
N PHE A 83 -8.72 3.72 -3.52
CA PHE A 83 -7.71 2.72 -3.22
C PHE A 83 -6.47 3.39 -2.65
N TYR A 84 -5.91 2.80 -1.60
CA TYR A 84 -4.62 3.16 -1.04
C TYR A 84 -3.64 2.01 -1.25
N SER A 85 -2.49 2.30 -1.84
CA SER A 85 -1.39 1.36 -1.99
C SER A 85 -0.30 1.69 -0.98
N PHE A 86 -0.06 0.83 0.00
CA PHE A 86 0.99 1.05 1.00
C PHE A 86 2.27 0.33 0.61
N GLY A 87 3.43 0.92 0.89
CA GLY A 87 4.75 0.35 0.62
C GLY A 87 5.70 0.50 1.80
N TYR A 88 6.40 -0.59 2.13
CA TYR A 88 7.48 -0.63 3.14
C TYR A 88 8.82 -1.05 2.47
N GLY A 89 9.94 -0.49 2.93
CA GLY A 89 11.28 -0.83 2.44
C GLY A 89 12.22 0.35 2.27
N PRO A 90 13.53 0.10 2.02
CA PRO A 90 14.55 1.14 1.93
C PRO A 90 14.36 2.04 0.71
N LYS A 91 14.86 3.28 0.79
CA LYS A 91 14.96 4.21 -0.34
C LYS A 91 15.86 3.60 -1.42
N THR A 92 15.38 3.56 -2.66
CA THR A 92 16.18 3.16 -3.82
C THR A 92 16.10 4.23 -4.91
N ALA A 93 16.99 4.18 -5.90
CA ALA A 93 16.97 5.11 -7.04
C ALA A 93 15.61 5.14 -7.77
N THR A 94 14.92 4.01 -7.82
CA THR A 94 13.61 3.85 -8.49
C THR A 94 12.41 3.93 -7.55
N ARG A 95 12.64 4.05 -6.24
CA ARG A 95 11.58 4.11 -5.20
C ARG A 95 11.96 5.14 -4.15
N PRO A 96 11.67 6.44 -4.38
CA PRO A 96 11.88 7.47 -3.38
C PRO A 96 10.99 7.17 -2.15
N ARG A 97 11.53 7.46 -0.97
CA ARG A 97 10.88 7.24 0.34
C ARG A 97 11.39 8.33 1.32
N PRO A 98 10.54 8.95 2.17
CA PRO A 98 9.08 8.86 2.15
C PRO A 98 8.50 9.52 0.87
N TRP A 99 7.44 8.94 0.30
CA TRP A 99 6.82 9.50 -0.91
C TRP A 99 5.33 9.18 -0.99
N ILE A 100 4.53 10.18 -1.36
CA ILE A 100 3.09 10.06 -1.64
C ILE A 100 2.86 10.37 -3.12
N TRP A 101 2.01 9.61 -3.80
CA TRP A 101 1.65 9.86 -5.20
C TRP A 101 0.18 9.55 -5.45
N SER A 102 -0.40 10.14 -6.49
CA SER A 102 -1.79 9.87 -6.90
C SER A 102 -1.89 9.37 -8.34
N TYR A 103 -2.95 8.59 -8.66
CA TYR A 103 -3.19 7.99 -9.98
C TYR A 103 -4.67 7.62 -10.26
#